data_AF-A0AAE1Z273-F1
#
_entry.id   AF-A0AAE1Z273-F1
#
_cell.length_a   1.000
_cell.length_b   1.000
_cell.length_c   1.000
_cell.angle_alpha   90.00
_cell.angle_beta   90.00
_cell.angle_gamma   90.00
#
_symmetry.space_group_name_H-M   'P 1'
#
loop_
_entity.id
_entity.type
_entity.pdbx_description
1 polymer ?
#
loop_
_entity_poly.entity_id
_entity_poly.type
_entity_poly.pdbx_seq_one_letter_code
_entity_poly.pdbx_strand_id
1 'polypeptide(L)'
;MSCFMQVAAPPSYLPPNSSSYSNHHNSKSQYRKQTISLLQKCRNANQIAPIHANIVKNGQEHDYFIVFELLRVCSKCDAIDYALKIFQKIQDPNVYHYTALIDGLVLSGSYYHGISMYVQMIGNFVYPDNFVINSVLKACGLELDLRMGKEIHAQGLKLGLCSNRQAKDTVCWTAVIDGLVMNGKLSKALEYFRQMQTEGVRANEFTVVCVLSACAQLGALELASAPSVIAESLFRYSINIVEELKLHDEKDKTIQELSAELHQTKQQLAKCQKQLDAVLNDVELHVDHLTRSVQHIVQNVKEVGDEHPRQL
;
A
#
# COMPACT_ATOMS: atom_id res chain seq x y z
N MET A 1 -11.83 -36.20 10.84
CA MET A 1 -12.50 -36.28 12.15
C MET A 1 -12.83 -34.87 12.59
N SER A 2 -14.11 -34.50 12.44
CA SER A 2 -14.67 -33.24 12.96
C SER A 2 -14.96 -33.43 14.44
N CYS A 3 -14.49 -32.53 15.30
CA CYS A 3 -14.82 -32.53 16.72
C CYS A 3 -15.51 -31.21 17.07
N PHE A 4 -16.84 -31.21 16.96
CA PHE A 4 -17.71 -30.33 17.70
C PHE A 4 -17.69 -30.76 19.17
N MET A 5 -17.44 -29.85 20.10
CA MET A 5 -17.91 -30.00 21.48
C MET A 5 -18.68 -28.75 21.91
N GLN A 6 -19.93 -29.00 22.27
CA GLN A 6 -20.86 -28.09 22.92
C GLN A 6 -20.30 -27.62 24.26
N VAL A 7 -20.47 -26.32 24.55
CA VAL A 7 -20.28 -25.76 25.88
C VAL A 7 -21.66 -25.42 26.45
N ALA A 8 -21.96 -25.98 27.62
CA ALA A 8 -23.18 -25.73 28.39
C ALA A 8 -23.18 -24.31 28.99
N ALA A 9 -24.37 -23.72 29.13
CA ALA A 9 -24.55 -22.39 29.72
C ALA A 9 -24.47 -22.43 31.26
N PRO A 10 -23.76 -21.50 31.93
CA PRO A 10 -23.85 -21.29 33.38
C PRO A 10 -24.97 -20.30 33.75
N PRO A 11 -25.42 -20.29 35.03
CA PRO A 11 -26.67 -19.68 35.47
C PRO A 11 -26.64 -18.14 35.51
N SER A 12 -27.85 -17.58 35.37
CA SER A 12 -28.16 -16.16 35.45
C SER A 12 -27.65 -15.49 36.73
N TYR A 13 -26.70 -14.55 36.58
CA TYR A 13 -26.39 -13.56 37.61
C TYR A 13 -26.94 -12.20 37.16
N LEU A 14 -27.94 -11.70 37.88
CA LEU A 14 -28.36 -10.29 37.78
C LEU A 14 -27.20 -9.40 38.25
N PRO A 15 -26.77 -8.38 37.48
CA PRO A 15 -25.76 -7.45 37.94
C PRO A 15 -26.36 -6.47 38.97
N PRO A 16 -25.64 -6.12 40.05
CA PRO A 16 -26.06 -5.08 40.97
C PRO A 16 -25.91 -3.68 40.32
N ASN A 17 -26.96 -2.86 40.43
CA ASN A 17 -27.10 -1.42 40.15
C ASN A 17 -26.20 -0.78 39.06
N SER A 18 -26.85 -0.36 37.97
CA SER A 18 -26.31 0.17 36.70
C SER A 18 -25.81 1.62 36.70
N SER A 19 -25.61 2.28 37.85
CA SER A 19 -25.18 3.68 37.91
C SER A 19 -23.66 3.90 38.06
N SER A 20 -22.90 2.88 38.47
CA SER A 20 -21.44 2.96 38.65
C SER A 20 -20.63 2.48 37.42
N TYR A 21 -21.20 1.60 36.59
CA TYR A 21 -20.55 1.06 35.38
C TYR A 21 -20.46 2.06 34.22
N SER A 22 -21.44 2.98 34.11
CA SER A 22 -21.51 3.97 33.03
C SER A 22 -20.50 5.12 33.20
N ASN A 23 -20.19 5.52 34.43
CA ASN A 23 -19.24 6.60 34.71
C ASN A 23 -17.78 6.19 34.48
N HIS A 24 -17.42 4.92 34.74
CA HIS A 24 -16.03 4.45 34.56
C HIS A 24 -15.63 4.32 33.08
N HIS A 25 -16.56 3.90 32.22
CA HIS A 25 -16.31 3.84 30.77
C HIS A 25 -16.14 5.23 30.15
N ASN A 26 -16.92 6.22 30.61
CA ASN A 26 -16.85 7.58 30.09
C ASN A 26 -15.54 8.28 30.51
N SER A 27 -15.11 8.05 31.76
CA SER A 27 -13.84 8.56 32.30
C SER A 27 -12.61 7.95 31.59
N LYS A 28 -12.57 6.64 31.36
CA LYS A 28 -11.47 5.99 30.59
C LYS A 28 -11.37 6.51 29.15
N SER A 29 -12.51 6.75 28.49
CA SER A 29 -12.57 7.32 27.13
C SER A 29 -12.05 8.77 27.10
N GLN A 30 -12.36 9.57 28.13
CA GLN A 30 -11.88 10.94 28.26
C GLN A 30 -10.35 11.01 28.46
N TYR A 31 -9.80 10.18 29.36
CA TYR A 31 -8.34 10.14 29.57
C TYR A 31 -7.59 9.68 28.32
N ARG A 32 -8.11 8.70 27.59
CA ARG A 32 -7.52 8.24 26.32
C ARG A 32 -7.42 9.37 25.29
N LYS A 33 -8.49 10.16 25.11
CA LYS A 33 -8.49 11.32 24.21
C LYS A 33 -7.48 12.40 24.65
N GLN A 34 -7.40 12.66 25.95
CA GLN A 34 -6.46 13.64 26.50
C GLN A 34 -5.01 13.23 26.26
N THR A 35 -4.67 11.95 26.52
CA THR A 35 -3.34 11.39 26.29
C THR A 35 -2.94 11.48 24.81
N ILE A 36 -3.83 11.11 23.89
CA ILE A 36 -3.57 11.23 22.44
C ILE A 36 -3.32 12.70 22.05
N SER A 37 -4.10 13.64 22.58
CA SER A 37 -3.90 15.07 22.31
C SER A 37 -2.53 15.57 22.80
N LEU A 38 -2.05 15.07 23.95
CA LEU A 38 -0.72 15.40 24.46
C LEU A 38 0.40 14.84 23.56
N LEU A 39 0.27 13.58 23.12
CA LEU A 39 1.23 12.95 22.21
C LEU A 39 1.33 13.71 20.88
N GLN A 40 0.20 14.09 20.27
CA GLN A 40 0.17 14.84 19.00
C GLN A 40 0.83 16.23 19.09
N LYS A 41 0.80 16.84 20.28
CA LYS A 41 1.44 18.14 20.56
C LYS A 41 2.92 18.04 20.91
N CYS A 42 3.44 16.84 21.15
CA CYS A 42 4.85 16.62 21.43
C CYS A 42 5.72 17.07 20.24
N ARG A 43 6.79 17.80 20.54
CA ARG A 43 7.76 18.32 19.55
C ARG A 43 9.20 17.94 19.87
N ASN A 44 9.52 17.71 21.15
CA ASN A 44 10.88 17.51 21.61
C ASN A 44 10.98 16.25 22.48
N ALA A 45 12.14 15.58 22.47
CA ALA A 45 12.40 14.36 23.24
C ALA A 45 12.15 14.53 24.76
N ASN A 46 12.45 15.71 25.31
CA ASN A 46 12.28 16.00 26.75
C ASN A 46 10.82 15.92 27.22
N GLN A 47 9.84 16.07 26.31
CA GLN A 47 8.42 15.98 26.63
C GLN A 47 7.91 14.53 26.70
N ILE A 48 8.65 13.58 26.13
CA ILE A 48 8.21 12.19 26.01
C ILE A 48 8.15 11.51 27.38
N ALA A 49 9.19 11.63 28.19
CA ALA A 49 9.25 10.96 29.49
C ALA A 49 8.11 11.39 30.45
N PRO A 50 7.79 12.70 30.58
CA PRO A 50 6.61 13.13 31.34
C PRO A 50 5.28 12.58 30.80
N ILE A 51 5.10 12.54 29.48
CA ILE A 51 3.88 11.99 28.86
C ILE A 51 3.79 10.49 29.10
N HIS A 52 4.89 9.76 28.95
CA HIS A 52 4.94 8.33 29.22
C HIS A 52 4.68 8.02 30.71
N ALA A 53 5.21 8.81 31.64
CA ALA A 53 4.87 8.68 33.06
C ALA A 53 3.37 8.89 33.33
N ASN A 54 2.72 9.81 32.60
CA ASN A 54 1.27 10.00 32.68
C ASN A 54 0.49 8.79 32.15
N ILE A 55 0.94 8.19 31.05
CA ILE A 55 0.37 6.96 30.48
C ILE A 55 0.38 5.82 31.50
N VAL A 56 1.55 5.57 32.12
CA VAL A 56 1.72 4.52 33.13
C VAL A 56 0.89 4.80 34.38
N LYS A 57 0.88 6.06 34.87
CA LYS A 57 0.09 6.46 36.04
C LYS A 57 -1.41 6.20 35.84
N ASN A 58 -1.89 6.33 34.61
CA ASN A 58 -3.30 6.15 34.26
C ASN A 58 -3.64 4.72 33.84
N GLY A 59 -2.69 3.77 33.86
CA GLY A 59 -2.92 2.37 33.47
C GLY A 59 -3.18 2.20 31.97
N GLN A 60 -2.59 3.06 31.13
CA GLN A 60 -2.80 3.09 29.68
C GLN A 60 -1.64 2.46 28.89
N GLU A 61 -0.64 1.90 29.57
CA GLU A 61 0.56 1.27 29.00
C GLU A 61 0.27 -0.01 28.20
N HIS A 62 -0.95 -0.55 28.31
CA HIS A 62 -1.42 -1.70 27.54
C HIS A 62 -2.41 -1.32 26.42
N ASP A 63 -2.74 -0.03 26.25
CA ASP A 63 -3.57 0.42 25.13
C ASP A 63 -2.74 0.45 23.85
N TYR A 64 -2.98 -0.50 22.97
CA TYR A 64 -2.24 -0.67 21.71
C TYR A 64 -2.13 0.61 20.88
N PHE A 65 -3.17 1.46 20.86
CA PHE A 65 -3.15 2.68 20.06
C PHE A 65 -2.31 3.78 20.73
N ILE A 66 -2.36 3.90 22.06
CA ILE A 66 -1.54 4.87 22.81
C ILE A 66 -0.06 4.48 22.71
N VAL A 67 0.25 3.21 22.90
CA VAL A 67 1.63 2.72 22.83
C VAL A 67 2.19 2.86 21.42
N PHE A 68 1.42 2.52 20.38
CA PHE A 68 1.76 2.79 18.99
C PHE A 68 2.09 4.27 18.74
N GLU A 69 1.22 5.18 19.17
CA GLU A 69 1.43 6.62 18.97
C GLU A 69 2.65 7.13 19.75
N LEU A 70 2.88 6.61 20.97
CA LEU A 70 4.06 6.92 21.75
C LEU A 70 5.35 6.50 21.03
N LEU A 71 5.40 5.30 20.44
CA LEU A 71 6.55 4.84 19.64
C LEU A 71 6.80 5.75 18.43
N ARG A 72 5.74 6.17 17.72
CA ARG A 72 5.86 7.11 16.59
C ARG A 72 6.40 8.46 17.01
N VAL A 73 5.93 9.02 18.13
CA VAL A 73 6.44 10.28 18.67
C VAL A 73 7.91 10.17 19.06
N CYS A 74 8.33 9.03 19.63
CA CYS A 74 9.73 8.78 19.94
C CYS A 74 10.60 8.83 18.68
N SER A 75 10.19 8.16 17.60
CA SER A 75 10.89 8.25 16.31
C SER A 75 10.97 9.69 15.79
N LYS A 76 9.84 10.41 15.79
CA LYS A 76 9.77 11.79 15.28
C LYS A 76 10.68 12.76 16.06
N CYS A 77 10.87 12.53 17.35
CA CYS A 77 11.70 13.39 18.21
C CYS A 77 13.13 12.87 18.38
N ASP A 78 13.58 11.96 17.50
CA ASP A 78 14.92 11.36 17.52
C ASP A 78 15.28 10.67 18.86
N ALA A 79 14.28 10.09 19.51
CA ALA A 79 14.40 9.39 20.79
C ALA A 79 14.26 7.87 20.60
N ILE A 80 14.94 7.31 19.60
CA ILE A 80 14.75 5.92 19.18
C ILE A 80 15.17 4.91 20.26
N ASP A 81 16.22 5.22 21.03
CA ASP A 81 16.65 4.39 22.18
C ASP A 81 15.57 4.30 23.27
N TYR A 82 14.79 5.37 23.43
CA TYR A 82 13.66 5.38 24.36
C TYR A 82 12.51 4.54 23.81
N ALA A 83 12.25 4.60 22.50
CA ALA A 83 11.26 3.76 21.84
C ALA A 83 11.57 2.27 22.01
N LEU A 84 12.84 1.86 21.86
CA LEU A 84 13.28 0.48 22.07
C LEU A 84 13.00 0.00 23.51
N LYS A 85 13.27 0.84 24.51
CA LYS A 85 12.99 0.53 25.93
C LYS A 85 11.49 0.39 26.21
N ILE A 86 10.65 1.17 25.55
CA ILE A 86 9.19 1.02 25.64
C ILE A 86 8.76 -0.30 24.99
N PHE A 87 9.25 -0.58 23.78
CA PHE A 87 8.89 -1.77 23.02
C PHE A 87 9.22 -3.07 23.75
N GLN A 88 10.37 -3.14 24.41
CA GLN A 88 10.77 -4.28 25.25
C GLN A 88 9.81 -4.59 26.40
N LYS A 89 8.97 -3.63 26.81
CA LYS A 89 7.98 -3.82 27.89
C LYS A 89 6.60 -4.22 27.37
N ILE A 90 6.37 -4.20 26.06
CA ILE A 90 5.08 -4.55 25.46
C ILE A 90 4.90 -6.07 25.54
N GLN A 91 3.79 -6.50 26.13
CA GLN A 91 3.35 -7.90 26.07
C GLN A 91 2.59 -8.10 24.76
N ASP A 92 2.96 -9.13 23.99
CA ASP A 92 2.34 -9.48 22.71
C ASP A 92 2.30 -8.32 21.68
N PRO A 93 3.46 -7.85 21.20
CA PRO A 93 3.52 -6.75 20.24
C PRO A 93 2.87 -7.12 18.91
N ASN A 94 1.81 -6.40 18.53
CA ASN A 94 1.15 -6.57 17.23
C ASN A 94 1.89 -5.86 16.07
N VAL A 95 1.37 -6.02 14.84
CA VAL A 95 1.93 -5.44 13.60
C VAL A 95 2.19 -3.94 13.70
N TYR A 96 1.31 -3.16 14.31
CA TYR A 96 1.44 -1.70 14.37
C TYR A 96 2.64 -1.26 15.21
N HIS A 97 2.91 -1.93 16.34
CA HIS A 97 4.08 -1.61 17.17
C HIS A 97 5.38 -1.89 16.40
N TYR A 98 5.45 -3.01 15.70
CA TYR A 98 6.59 -3.34 14.84
C TYR A 98 6.75 -2.32 13.71
N THR A 99 5.68 -1.96 13.00
CA THR A 99 5.71 -0.95 11.94
C THR A 99 6.27 0.37 12.46
N ALA A 100 5.75 0.87 13.59
CA ALA A 100 6.22 2.13 14.17
C ALA A 100 7.70 2.10 14.56
N LEU A 101 8.15 0.99 15.15
CA LEU A 101 9.53 0.85 15.60
C LEU A 101 10.51 0.65 14.43
N ILE A 102 10.18 -0.24 13.49
CA ILE A 102 10.99 -0.52 12.30
C ILE A 102 11.16 0.76 11.48
N ASP A 103 10.06 1.44 11.16
CA ASP A 103 10.11 2.69 10.39
C ASP A 103 10.95 3.74 11.11
N GLY A 104 10.78 3.86 12.44
CA GLY A 104 11.57 4.78 13.23
C GLY A 104 13.07 4.49 13.24
N LEU A 105 13.46 3.21 13.34
CA LEU A 105 14.86 2.79 13.27
C LEU A 105 15.48 3.06 11.89
N VAL A 106 14.71 2.82 10.82
CA VAL A 106 15.17 3.09 9.45
C VAL A 106 15.33 4.59 9.20
N LEU A 107 14.41 5.41 9.72
CA LEU A 107 14.51 6.86 9.63
C LEU A 107 15.69 7.43 10.44
N SER A 108 16.04 6.81 11.57
CA SER A 108 17.21 7.21 12.38
C SER A 108 18.54 6.63 11.88
N GLY A 109 18.55 5.93 10.74
CA GLY A 109 19.76 5.35 10.16
C GLY A 109 20.21 4.02 10.78
N SER A 110 19.44 3.47 11.72
CA SER A 110 19.73 2.19 12.39
C SER A 110 19.20 1.00 11.59
N TYR A 111 19.65 0.84 10.34
CA TYR A 111 19.08 -0.11 9.38
C TYR A 111 19.17 -1.57 9.85
N TYR A 112 20.34 -2.02 10.31
CA TYR A 112 20.52 -3.35 10.90
C TYR A 112 19.51 -3.65 12.02
N HIS A 113 19.28 -2.70 12.93
CA HIS A 113 18.29 -2.87 14.00
C HIS A 113 16.86 -2.96 13.44
N GLY A 114 16.54 -2.15 12.42
CA GLY A 114 15.26 -2.25 11.71
C GLY A 114 15.02 -3.64 11.09
N ILE A 115 16.05 -4.21 10.44
CA ILE A 115 16.01 -5.57 9.88
C ILE A 115 15.89 -6.62 11.00
N SER A 116 16.61 -6.45 12.11
CA SER A 116 16.54 -7.34 13.27
C SER A 116 15.12 -7.37 13.88
N MET A 117 14.46 -6.21 13.98
CA MET A 117 13.07 -6.12 14.44
C MET A 117 12.09 -6.82 13.50
N TYR A 118 12.34 -6.79 12.19
CA TYR A 118 11.58 -7.59 11.24
C TYR A 118 11.74 -9.09 11.48
N VAL A 119 12.98 -9.57 11.65
CA VAL A 119 13.24 -10.99 11.94
C VAL A 119 12.54 -11.41 13.24
N GLN A 120 12.60 -10.56 14.27
CA GLN A 120 11.91 -10.80 15.53
C GLN A 120 10.38 -10.85 15.34
N MET A 121 9.81 -9.96 14.52
CA MET A 121 8.38 -9.95 14.19
C MET A 121 7.91 -11.28 13.59
N ILE A 122 8.66 -11.79 12.61
CA ILE A 122 8.37 -13.09 11.98
C ILE A 122 8.55 -14.24 12.97
N GLY A 123 9.62 -14.20 13.79
CA GLY A 123 9.87 -15.20 14.84
C GLY A 123 8.76 -15.27 15.90
N ASN A 124 8.08 -14.15 16.15
CA ASN A 124 6.93 -14.04 17.05
C ASN A 124 5.58 -14.33 16.35
N PHE A 125 5.59 -14.87 15.13
CA PHE A 125 4.39 -15.19 14.33
C PHE A 125 3.49 -13.99 14.04
N VAL A 126 4.04 -12.78 14.02
CA VAL A 126 3.31 -11.57 13.63
C VAL A 126 3.51 -11.33 12.14
N TYR A 127 2.42 -11.34 11.37
CA TYR A 127 2.49 -11.18 9.92
C TYR A 127 2.73 -9.72 9.51
N PRO A 128 3.68 -9.44 8.59
CA PRO A 128 3.96 -8.09 8.13
C PRO A 128 2.83 -7.57 7.23
N ASP A 129 2.66 -6.25 7.23
CA ASP A 129 1.86 -5.54 6.24
C ASP A 129 2.76 -4.93 5.15
N ASN A 130 2.14 -4.24 4.20
CA ASN A 130 2.86 -3.57 3.11
C ASN A 130 3.80 -2.45 3.61
N PHE A 131 3.53 -1.85 4.77
CA PHE A 131 4.37 -0.79 5.32
C PHE A 131 5.67 -1.38 5.87
N VAL A 132 5.56 -2.44 6.67
CA VAL A 132 6.72 -3.17 7.20
C VAL A 132 7.63 -3.64 6.07
N ILE A 133 7.08 -4.30 5.05
CA ILE A 133 7.87 -4.81 3.91
C ILE A 133 8.65 -3.69 3.23
N ASN A 134 8.01 -2.54 2.96
CA ASN A 134 8.69 -1.42 2.32
C ASN A 134 9.80 -0.82 3.19
N SER A 135 9.54 -0.59 4.48
CA SER A 135 10.53 0.01 5.39
C SER A 135 11.74 -0.91 5.56
N VAL A 136 11.54 -2.23 5.63
CA VAL A 136 12.65 -3.18 5.79
C VAL A 136 13.41 -3.40 4.48
N LEU A 137 12.74 -3.41 3.32
CA LEU A 137 13.43 -3.46 2.03
C LEU A 137 14.34 -2.24 1.83
N LYS A 138 13.86 -1.05 2.23
CA LYS A 138 14.69 0.16 2.26
C LYS A 138 15.89 -0.02 3.19
N ALA A 139 15.68 -0.58 4.38
CA ALA A 139 16.75 -0.89 5.33
C ALA A 139 17.79 -1.84 4.72
N CYS A 140 17.37 -2.93 4.08
CA CYS A 140 18.26 -3.88 3.41
C CYS A 140 19.07 -3.24 2.28
N GLY A 141 18.45 -2.33 1.51
CA GLY A 141 19.15 -1.57 0.47
C GLY A 141 20.22 -0.63 1.05
N LEU A 142 19.95 0.02 2.18
CA LEU A 142 20.88 0.95 2.83
C LEU A 142 21.99 0.23 3.62
N GLU A 143 21.67 -0.89 4.29
CA GLU A 143 22.62 -1.75 5.00
C GLU A 143 23.45 -2.62 4.05
N LEU A 144 23.01 -2.77 2.79
CA LEU A 144 23.57 -3.68 1.78
C LEU A 144 23.41 -5.17 2.12
N ASP A 145 22.41 -5.52 2.93
CA ASP A 145 22.02 -6.92 3.17
C ASP A 145 21.10 -7.42 2.06
N LEU A 146 21.73 -7.68 0.91
CA LEU A 146 21.04 -8.09 -0.30
C LEU A 146 20.38 -9.48 -0.18
N ARG A 147 20.92 -10.34 0.67
CA ARG A 147 20.36 -11.66 0.90
C ARG A 147 19.02 -11.52 1.63
N MET A 148 19.00 -10.79 2.75
CA MET A 148 17.75 -10.51 3.46
C MET A 148 16.78 -9.74 2.56
N GLY A 149 17.25 -8.75 1.80
CA GLY A 149 16.43 -8.03 0.83
C GLY A 149 15.70 -8.95 -0.16
N LYS A 150 16.38 -9.96 -0.71
CA LYS A 150 15.78 -10.96 -1.62
C LYS A 150 14.73 -11.83 -0.91
N GLU A 151 15.05 -12.31 0.30
CA GLU A 151 14.13 -13.14 1.09
C GLU A 151 12.84 -12.37 1.45
N ILE A 152 12.98 -11.12 1.90
CA ILE A 152 11.86 -10.24 2.28
C ILE A 152 11.04 -9.85 1.05
N HIS A 153 11.69 -9.56 -0.08
CA HIS A 153 11.00 -9.24 -1.32
C HIS A 153 10.16 -10.42 -1.81
N ALA A 154 10.73 -11.64 -1.81
CA ALA A 154 10.02 -12.86 -2.17
C ALA A 154 8.82 -13.13 -1.23
N GLN A 155 8.99 -12.87 0.06
CA GLN A 155 7.90 -12.97 1.04
C GLN A 155 6.79 -11.94 0.76
N GLY A 156 7.15 -10.68 0.49
CA GLY A 156 6.20 -9.62 0.14
C GLY A 156 5.39 -9.94 -1.11
N LEU A 157 6.01 -10.54 -2.14
CA LEU A 157 5.33 -11.03 -3.34
C LEU A 157 4.37 -12.18 -3.02
N LYS A 158 4.82 -13.18 -2.25
CA LYS A 158 4.00 -14.34 -1.87
C LYS A 158 2.77 -13.94 -1.06
N LEU A 159 2.89 -12.90 -0.24
CA LEU A 159 1.80 -12.37 0.60
C LEU A 159 0.94 -11.30 -0.13
N GLY A 160 1.28 -10.91 -1.36
CA GLY A 160 0.56 -9.87 -2.10
C GLY A 160 0.73 -8.45 -1.52
N LEU A 161 1.74 -8.22 -0.68
CA LEU A 161 1.97 -6.96 0.03
C LEU A 161 2.72 -5.93 -0.83
N CYS A 162 3.43 -6.38 -1.86
CA CYS A 162 4.04 -5.54 -2.89
C CYS A 162 3.00 -5.13 -3.94
N SER A 163 2.11 -4.19 -3.61
CA SER A 163 1.08 -3.73 -4.57
C SER A 163 1.69 -2.82 -5.65
N ASN A 164 1.48 -3.22 -6.91
CA ASN A 164 2.05 -2.71 -8.16
C ASN A 164 3.48 -3.20 -8.43
N ARG A 165 3.55 -4.41 -9.01
CA ARG A 165 4.74 -5.23 -9.36
C ARG A 165 5.74 -4.56 -10.31
N GLN A 166 5.50 -3.32 -10.72
CA GLN A 166 6.43 -2.52 -11.50
C GLN A 166 6.85 -1.30 -10.69
N ALA A 167 5.91 -0.45 -10.28
CA ALA A 167 6.25 0.81 -9.59
C ALA A 167 6.98 0.62 -8.24
N LYS A 168 6.58 -0.35 -7.40
CA LYS A 168 7.24 -0.58 -6.10
C LYS A 168 8.51 -1.41 -6.21
N ASP A 169 8.54 -2.32 -7.18
CA ASP A 169 9.73 -3.12 -7.47
C ASP A 169 10.83 -2.17 -7.96
N THR A 170 10.51 -1.23 -8.86
CA THR A 170 11.43 -0.16 -9.27
C THR A 170 11.98 0.63 -8.09
N VAL A 171 11.16 1.03 -7.13
CA VAL A 171 11.63 1.79 -5.94
C VAL A 171 12.60 0.96 -5.10
N CYS A 172 12.32 -0.34 -4.88
CA CYS A 172 13.19 -1.22 -4.11
C CYS A 172 14.53 -1.45 -4.82
N TRP A 173 14.50 -1.74 -6.12
CA TRP A 173 15.70 -1.86 -6.94
C TRP A 173 16.51 -0.56 -6.95
N THR A 174 15.85 0.59 -7.07
CA THR A 174 16.49 1.91 -7.04
C THR A 174 17.20 2.13 -5.71
N ALA A 175 16.55 1.83 -4.58
CA ALA A 175 17.15 2.00 -3.26
C ALA A 175 18.39 1.12 -3.05
N VAL A 176 18.34 -0.13 -3.54
CA VAL A 176 19.49 -1.05 -3.49
C VAL A 176 20.64 -0.55 -4.35
N ILE A 177 20.35 -0.15 -5.59
CA ILE A 177 21.35 0.34 -6.53
C ILE A 177 21.98 1.63 -6.01
N ASP A 178 21.18 2.60 -5.56
CA ASP A 178 21.66 3.86 -4.97
C ASP A 178 22.54 3.61 -3.73
N GLY A 179 22.08 2.76 -2.82
CA GLY A 179 22.86 2.36 -1.63
C GLY A 179 24.22 1.76 -2.00
N LEU A 180 24.29 0.94 -3.04
CA LEU A 180 25.56 0.38 -3.54
C LEU A 180 26.49 1.46 -4.12
N VAL A 181 25.94 2.43 -4.86
CA VAL A 181 26.70 3.55 -5.43
C VAL A 181 27.24 4.47 -4.33
N MET A 182 26.42 4.84 -3.36
CA MET A 182 26.82 5.70 -2.23
C MET A 182 27.93 5.09 -1.38
N ASN A 183 28.02 3.75 -1.35
CA ASN A 183 29.07 3.02 -0.65
C ASN A 183 30.26 2.62 -1.55
N GLY A 184 30.35 3.16 -2.77
CA GLY A 184 31.45 2.91 -3.70
C GLY A 184 31.51 1.49 -4.28
N LYS A 185 30.47 0.67 -4.11
CA LYS A 185 30.39 -0.71 -4.63
C LYS A 185 29.84 -0.72 -6.06
N LEU A 186 30.51 0.00 -6.95
CA LEU A 186 30.01 0.35 -8.28
C LEU A 186 29.73 -0.87 -9.17
N SER A 187 30.63 -1.86 -9.20
CA SER A 187 30.44 -3.07 -10.02
C SER A 187 29.19 -3.87 -9.61
N LYS A 188 28.90 -3.94 -8.31
CA LYS A 188 27.68 -4.59 -7.81
C LYS A 188 26.43 -3.79 -8.13
N ALA A 189 26.49 -2.46 -8.09
CA ALA A 189 25.37 -1.62 -8.51
C ALA A 189 24.98 -1.88 -9.97
N LEU A 190 25.97 -2.01 -10.86
CA LEU A 190 25.75 -2.34 -12.28
C LEU A 190 25.22 -3.77 -12.48
N GLU A 191 25.69 -4.74 -11.70
CA GLU A 191 25.16 -6.11 -11.70
C GLU A 191 23.69 -6.16 -11.28
N TYR A 192 23.32 -5.45 -10.22
CA TYR A 192 21.94 -5.37 -9.75
C TYR A 192 21.03 -4.63 -10.74
N PHE A 193 21.53 -3.59 -11.41
CA PHE A 193 20.79 -2.95 -12.48
C PHE A 193 20.55 -3.90 -13.67
N ARG A 194 21.53 -4.72 -14.06
CA ARG A 194 21.30 -5.79 -15.06
C ARG A 194 20.28 -6.80 -14.57
N GLN A 195 20.34 -7.20 -13.30
CA GLN A 195 19.38 -8.14 -12.74
C GLN A 195 17.94 -7.56 -12.78
N MET A 196 17.77 -6.30 -12.41
CA MET A 196 16.52 -5.54 -12.54
C MET A 196 15.96 -5.58 -13.97
N GLN A 197 16.81 -5.35 -14.97
CA GLN A 197 16.44 -5.42 -16.39
C GLN A 197 16.03 -6.86 -16.79
N THR A 198 16.76 -7.89 -16.36
CA THR A 198 16.43 -9.29 -16.67
C THR A 198 15.12 -9.76 -16.04
N GLU A 199 14.74 -9.18 -14.90
CA GLU A 199 13.46 -9.45 -14.23
C GLU A 199 12.30 -8.64 -14.84
N GLY A 200 12.56 -7.84 -15.89
CA GLY A 200 11.56 -7.05 -16.58
C GLY A 200 11.07 -5.84 -15.76
N VAL A 201 11.80 -5.46 -14.71
CA VAL A 201 11.46 -4.30 -13.90
C VAL A 201 12.03 -3.05 -14.56
N ARG A 202 11.15 -2.11 -14.91
CA ARG A 202 11.55 -0.87 -15.57
C ARG A 202 12.29 0.05 -14.61
N ALA A 203 13.45 0.54 -15.02
CA ALA A 203 14.19 1.58 -14.32
C ALA A 203 13.45 2.92 -14.38
N ASN A 204 13.44 3.67 -13.28
CA ASN A 204 12.98 5.05 -13.29
C ASN A 204 14.15 6.01 -13.50
N GLU A 205 13.85 7.29 -13.72
CA GLU A 205 14.83 8.35 -13.92
C GLU A 205 15.90 8.37 -12.81
N PHE A 206 15.51 8.16 -11.56
CA PHE A 206 16.43 8.12 -10.42
C PHE A 206 17.37 6.92 -10.47
N THR A 207 16.87 5.72 -10.77
CA THR A 207 17.71 4.52 -10.93
C THR A 207 18.80 4.76 -11.96
N VAL A 208 18.44 5.38 -13.08
CA VAL A 208 19.35 5.65 -14.19
C VAL A 208 20.43 6.63 -13.77
N VAL A 209 20.06 7.74 -13.13
CA VAL A 209 21.03 8.73 -12.67
C VAL A 209 22.05 8.07 -11.72
N CYS A 210 21.59 7.18 -10.83
CA CYS A 210 22.47 6.41 -9.95
C CYS A 210 23.44 5.52 -10.74
N VAL A 211 22.95 4.78 -11.73
CA VAL A 211 23.73 3.87 -12.56
C VAL A 211 24.73 4.61 -13.46
N LEU A 212 24.33 5.74 -14.05
CA LEU A 212 25.21 6.61 -14.84
C LEU A 212 26.34 7.18 -13.97
N SER A 213 26.01 7.62 -12.74
CA SER A 213 26.99 8.05 -11.76
C SER A 213 27.98 6.91 -11.43
N ALA A 214 27.47 5.68 -11.24
CA ALA A 214 28.31 4.51 -11.00
C ALA A 214 29.24 4.19 -12.18
N CYS A 215 28.73 4.24 -13.41
CA CYS A 215 29.53 4.06 -14.63
C CYS A 215 30.62 5.12 -14.76
N ALA A 216 30.31 6.38 -14.45
CA ALA A 216 31.27 7.49 -14.53
C ALA A 216 32.39 7.33 -13.48
N GLN A 217 32.03 7.01 -12.24
CA GLN A 217 33.00 6.78 -11.16
C GLN A 217 33.88 5.56 -11.45
N LEU A 218 33.29 4.46 -11.94
CA LEU A 218 34.02 3.24 -12.25
C LEU A 218 34.93 3.44 -13.47
N GLY A 219 34.45 4.15 -14.50
CA GLY A 219 35.26 4.52 -15.66
C GLY A 219 36.45 5.42 -15.28
N ALA A 220 36.25 6.37 -14.36
CA ALA A 220 37.33 7.21 -13.85
C ALA A 220 38.39 6.41 -13.06
N LEU A 221 37.97 5.42 -12.26
CA LEU A 221 38.88 4.52 -11.55
C LEU A 221 39.70 3.65 -12.51
N GLU A 222 39.06 3.12 -13.56
CA GLU A 222 39.74 2.30 -14.57
C GLU A 222 40.74 3.13 -15.39
N LEU A 223 40.34 4.31 -15.87
CA LEU A 223 41.20 5.25 -16.60
C LEU A 223 42.44 5.69 -15.81
N ALA A 224 42.31 5.82 -14.49
CA ALA A 224 43.43 6.16 -13.61
C ALA A 224 44.46 5.02 -13.47
N SER A 225 44.06 3.77 -13.72
CA SER A 225 44.92 2.60 -13.63
C SER A 225 45.55 2.21 -14.98
N ALA A 226 44.77 2.28 -16.07
CA ALA A 226 45.20 2.29 -17.47
C ALA A 226 43.96 2.45 -18.37
N PRO A 227 44.02 3.14 -19.53
CA PRO A 227 42.90 3.17 -20.47
C PRO A 227 42.64 1.77 -21.04
N SER A 228 41.65 1.09 -20.49
CA SER A 228 41.30 -0.30 -20.78
C SER A 228 40.02 -0.39 -21.63
N VAL A 229 39.84 -1.51 -22.35
CA VAL A 229 38.60 -1.88 -23.08
C VAL A 229 37.34 -1.78 -22.20
N ILE A 230 37.52 -1.85 -20.87
CA ILE A 230 36.45 -1.74 -19.87
C ILE A 230 35.86 -0.33 -19.88
N ALA A 231 36.67 0.72 -20.00
CA ALA A 231 36.18 2.11 -20.04
C ALA A 231 35.32 2.38 -21.27
N GLU A 232 35.73 1.88 -22.45
CA GLU A 232 34.92 1.96 -23.68
C GLU A 232 33.63 1.16 -23.57
N SER A 233 33.68 -0.04 -22.96
CA SER A 233 32.49 -0.86 -22.72
C SER A 233 31.51 -0.18 -21.76
N LEU A 234 31.99 0.50 -20.72
CA LEU A 234 31.14 1.25 -19.77
C LEU A 234 30.50 2.48 -20.44
N PHE A 235 31.25 3.18 -21.30
CA PHE A 235 30.72 4.30 -22.05
C PHE A 235 29.59 3.86 -22.99
N ARG A 236 29.81 2.78 -23.76
CA ARG A 236 28.76 2.19 -24.61
C ARG A 236 27.55 1.74 -23.80
N TYR A 237 27.78 1.12 -22.64
CA TYR A 237 26.70 0.71 -21.73
C TYR A 237 25.88 1.91 -21.24
N SER A 238 26.54 3.03 -20.89
CA SER A 238 25.86 4.27 -20.48
C SER A 238 24.99 4.90 -21.57
N ILE A 239 25.45 4.86 -22.83
CA ILE A 239 24.66 5.35 -23.99
C ILE A 239 23.40 4.50 -24.16
N ASN A 240 23.53 3.18 -24.15
CA ASN A 240 22.39 2.27 -24.30
C ASN A 240 21.31 2.52 -23.24
N ILE A 241 21.69 2.77 -21.98
CA ILE A 241 20.74 3.07 -20.91
C ILE A 241 19.95 4.36 -21.21
N VAL A 242 20.62 5.40 -21.69
CA VAL A 242 19.97 6.68 -22.03
C VAL A 242 19.03 6.52 -23.23
N GLU A 243 19.42 5.73 -24.24
CA GLU A 243 18.58 5.44 -25.40
C GLU A 243 17.34 4.63 -25.03
N GLU A 244 17.47 3.62 -24.17
CA GLU A 244 16.34 2.83 -23.66
C GLU A 244 15.31 3.73 -22.98
N LEU A 245 15.73 4.70 -22.16
CA LEU A 245 14.81 5.60 -21.47
C LEU A 245 14.03 6.52 -22.40
N LYS A 246 14.72 7.11 -23.39
CA LYS A 246 14.05 7.94 -24.40
C LYS A 246 12.97 7.16 -25.12
N LEU A 247 13.28 5.92 -25.50
CA LEU A 247 12.33 5.02 -26.15
C LEU A 247 11.15 4.66 -25.22
N HIS A 248 11.39 4.55 -23.92
CA HIS A 248 10.34 4.28 -22.94
C HIS A 248 9.40 5.46 -22.72
N ASP A 249 9.93 6.68 -22.60
CA ASP A 249 9.11 7.89 -22.42
C ASP A 249 8.23 8.16 -23.64
N GLU A 250 8.76 7.93 -24.84
CA GLU A 250 7.97 8.00 -26.08
C GLU A 250 6.80 7.00 -26.07
N LYS A 251 7.06 5.74 -25.67
CA LYS A 251 6.01 4.70 -25.56
C LYS A 251 4.93 5.07 -24.55
N ASP A 252 5.31 5.57 -23.37
CA ASP A 252 4.34 5.97 -22.34
C ASP A 252 3.44 7.10 -22.83
N LYS A 253 4.01 8.09 -23.52
CA LYS A 253 3.25 9.19 -24.12
C LYS A 253 2.23 8.67 -25.13
N THR A 254 2.65 7.78 -26.04
CA THR A 254 1.74 7.15 -27.01
C THR A 254 0.64 6.34 -26.33
N ILE A 255 0.95 5.58 -25.28
CA ILE A 255 -0.05 4.81 -24.52
C ILE A 255 -1.06 5.75 -23.84
N GLN A 256 -0.61 6.86 -23.27
CA GLN A 256 -1.49 7.86 -22.66
C GLN A 256 -2.44 8.48 -23.69
N GLU A 257 -1.93 8.87 -24.87
CA GLU A 257 -2.73 9.38 -25.98
C GLU A 257 -3.80 8.36 -26.42
N LEU A 258 -3.40 7.10 -26.68
CA LEU A 258 -4.33 6.02 -27.05
C LEU A 258 -5.37 5.73 -25.94
N SER A 259 -4.98 5.83 -24.67
CA SER A 259 -5.90 5.62 -23.54
C SER A 259 -6.96 6.72 -23.43
N ALA A 260 -6.59 7.97 -23.74
CA ALA A 260 -7.50 9.11 -23.76
C ALA A 260 -8.50 8.99 -24.92
N GLU A 261 -8.02 8.61 -26.10
CA GLU A 261 -8.87 8.33 -27.27
C GLU A 261 -9.86 7.21 -26.99
N LEU A 262 -9.40 6.11 -26.37
CA LEU A 262 -10.26 4.99 -25.96
C LEU A 262 -11.33 5.41 -24.95
N HIS A 263 -11.00 6.29 -24.01
CA HIS A 263 -11.97 6.81 -23.04
C HIS A 263 -13.04 7.67 -23.73
N GLN A 264 -12.64 8.54 -24.65
CA GLN A 264 -13.57 9.36 -25.44
C GLN A 264 -14.52 8.49 -26.28
N THR A 265 -14.01 7.45 -26.95
CA THR A 265 -14.86 6.52 -27.71
C THR A 265 -15.84 5.79 -26.82
N LYS A 266 -15.44 5.34 -25.63
CA LYS A 266 -16.35 4.72 -24.65
C LYS A 266 -17.47 5.67 -24.20
N GLN A 267 -17.17 6.95 -23.98
CA GLN A 267 -18.19 7.95 -23.63
C GLN A 267 -19.18 8.18 -24.78
N GLN A 268 -18.68 8.25 -26.02
CA GLN A 268 -19.53 8.38 -27.21
C GLN A 268 -20.45 7.17 -27.36
N LEU A 269 -19.92 5.95 -27.19
CA LEU A 269 -20.71 4.71 -27.26
C LEU A 269 -21.81 4.69 -26.19
N ALA A 270 -21.50 5.09 -24.95
CA ALA A 270 -22.49 5.18 -23.88
C ALA A 270 -23.61 6.19 -24.18
N LYS A 271 -23.28 7.29 -24.87
CA LYS A 271 -24.27 8.28 -25.33
C LYS A 271 -25.17 7.70 -26.42
N CYS A 272 -24.60 7.01 -27.41
CA CYS A 272 -25.35 6.34 -28.46
C CYS A 272 -26.28 5.25 -27.90
N GLN A 273 -25.80 4.47 -26.92
CA GLN A 273 -26.62 3.45 -26.26
C GLN A 273 -27.86 4.07 -25.58
N LYS A 274 -27.69 5.17 -24.83
CA LYS A 274 -28.82 5.88 -24.22
C LYS A 274 -29.83 6.41 -25.24
N GLN A 275 -29.36 6.89 -26.39
CA GLN A 275 -30.25 7.34 -27.47
C GLN A 275 -31.02 6.16 -28.08
N LEU A 276 -30.38 5.01 -28.25
CA LEU A 276 -31.01 3.79 -28.73
C LEU A 276 -32.09 3.28 -27.77
N ASP A 277 -31.78 3.25 -26.46
CA ASP A 277 -32.73 2.83 -25.42
C ASP A 277 -33.97 3.75 -25.38
N ALA A 278 -33.78 5.07 -25.60
CA ALA A 278 -34.89 6.02 -25.68
C ALA A 278 -35.80 5.75 -26.89
N VAL A 279 -35.22 5.49 -28.06
CA VAL A 279 -35.97 5.16 -29.27
C VAL A 279 -36.73 3.84 -29.12
N LEU A 280 -36.13 2.83 -28.49
CA LEU A 280 -36.79 1.55 -28.21
C LEU A 280 -38.03 1.75 -27.33
N ASN A 281 -37.93 2.55 -26.26
CA ASN A 281 -39.06 2.86 -25.39
C ASN A 281 -40.21 3.59 -26.13
N ASP A 282 -39.89 4.55 -27.02
CA ASP A 282 -40.89 5.25 -27.82
C ASP A 282 -41.63 4.29 -28.78
N VAL A 283 -40.92 3.33 -29.37
CA VAL A 283 -41.50 2.29 -30.23
C VAL A 283 -42.41 1.36 -29.41
N GLU A 284 -41.98 0.90 -28.24
CA GLU A 284 -42.81 0.05 -27.36
C GLU A 284 -44.11 0.74 -26.96
N LEU A 285 -44.06 2.03 -26.59
CA LEU A 285 -45.25 2.83 -26.27
C LEU A 285 -46.23 2.93 -27.46
N HIS A 286 -45.71 3.07 -28.68
CA HIS A 286 -46.53 3.15 -29.88
C HIS A 286 -47.21 1.82 -30.21
N VAL A 287 -46.49 0.71 -30.05
CA VAL A 287 -47.01 -0.65 -30.21
C VAL A 287 -48.12 -0.94 -29.19
N ASP A 288 -47.94 -0.54 -27.93
CA ASP A 288 -48.96 -0.66 -26.88
C ASP A 288 -50.24 0.12 -27.21
N HIS A 289 -50.10 1.36 -27.69
CA HIS A 289 -51.24 2.19 -28.09
C HIS A 289 -52.02 1.54 -29.24
N LEU A 290 -51.33 1.10 -30.30
CA LEU A 290 -51.94 0.39 -31.42
C LEU A 290 -52.68 -0.87 -30.96
N THR A 291 -52.08 -1.65 -30.06
CA THR A 291 -52.68 -2.86 -29.50
C THR A 291 -54.00 -2.57 -28.79
N ARG A 292 -54.04 -1.51 -27.95
CA ARG A 292 -55.28 -1.07 -27.27
C ARG A 292 -56.34 -0.57 -28.26
N SER A 293 -55.95 0.19 -29.28
CA SER A 293 -56.88 0.65 -30.31
C SER A 293 -57.50 -0.53 -31.07
N VAL A 294 -56.70 -1.54 -31.45
CA VAL A 294 -57.19 -2.76 -32.09
C VAL A 294 -58.15 -3.52 -31.18
N GLN A 295 -57.83 -3.67 -29.89
CA GLN A 295 -58.73 -4.32 -28.93
C GLN A 295 -60.09 -3.61 -28.81
N HIS A 296 -60.09 -2.27 -28.75
CA HIS A 296 -61.32 -1.48 -28.71
C HIS A 296 -62.15 -1.62 -29.98
N ILE A 297 -61.52 -1.63 -31.16
CA ILE A 297 -62.22 -1.87 -32.44
C ILE A 297 -62.85 -3.27 -32.44
N VAL A 298 -62.10 -4.30 -32.02
CA VAL A 298 -62.60 -5.68 -31.93
C VAL A 298 -63.80 -5.78 -30.97
N GLN A 299 -63.76 -5.08 -29.83
CA GLN A 299 -64.85 -5.06 -28.87
C GLN A 299 -66.11 -4.39 -29.46
N ASN A 300 -65.96 -3.22 -30.09
CA ASN A 300 -67.08 -2.55 -30.76
C ASN A 300 -67.70 -3.40 -31.86
N VAL A 301 -66.90 -4.13 -32.64
CA VAL A 301 -67.40 -5.03 -33.70
C VAL A 301 -68.19 -6.20 -33.10
N LYS A 302 -67.78 -6.74 -31.95
CA LYS A 302 -68.54 -7.78 -31.24
C LYS A 302 -69.89 -7.25 -30.74
N GLU A 303 -69.92 -6.05 -30.17
CA GLU A 303 -71.16 -5.42 -29.67
C GLU A 303 -72.17 -5.14 -30.80
N VAL A 304 -71.69 -4.67 -31.96
CA VAL A 304 -72.53 -4.47 -33.16
C VAL A 304 -73.01 -5.82 -33.74
N GLY A 305 -72.23 -6.89 -33.59
CA GLY A 305 -72.63 -8.25 -34.01
C GLY A 305 -73.70 -8.88 -33.11
N ASP A 306 -73.70 -8.56 -31.80
CA ASP A 306 -74.64 -9.11 -30.82
C ASP A 306 -75.97 -8.32 -30.73
N GLU A 307 -76.05 -7.10 -31.26
CA GLU A 307 -77.30 -6.35 -31.38
C GLU A 307 -78.22 -6.82 -32.53
N HIS A 308 -77.85 -7.86 -33.29
CA HIS A 308 -78.73 -8.53 -34.26
C HIS A 308 -78.75 -10.06 -34.07
N PRO A 309 -79.52 -10.54 -33.08
CA PRO A 309 -80.53 -11.52 -33.42
C PRO A 309 -81.84 -11.25 -32.66
N ARG A 310 -82.90 -10.91 -33.42
CA ARG A 310 -84.35 -11.06 -33.14
C ARG A 310 -85.11 -9.78 -33.45
N GLN A 311 -85.50 -9.62 -34.71
CA GLN A 311 -86.92 -9.50 -35.04
C GLN A 311 -87.17 -10.36 -36.30
N LEU A 312 -87.88 -11.47 -36.09
CA LEU A 312 -88.73 -12.11 -37.09
C LEU A 312 -89.85 -11.13 -37.48
#